data_AF-Q4F8J5-F1
#
_entry.id   AF-Q4F8J5-F1
#
_cell.length_a   1.000
_cell.length_b   1.000
_cell.length_c   1.000
_cell.angle_alpha   90.00
_cell.angle_beta   90.00
_cell.angle_gamma   90.00
#
_symmetry.space_group_name_H-M   'P 1'
#
loop_
_entity.id
_entity.type
_entity.pdbx_description
1 polymer ?
#
loop_
_entity_poly.entity_id
_entity_poly.type
_entity_poly.pdbx_seq_one_letter_code
_entity_poly.pdbx_strand_id
1 'polypeptide(L)'
;QTEIVAIDVAQVGSSYWTYMSRNHGAVWNTSRVPNGALQFRFVVTSGYDGKWIWAKSVLPADWQNGVVYDSGIQITDIAQEGCSQCDDGSW
;
A
#
# COMPACT_ATOMS: atom_id res chain seq x y z
N GLN A 1 1.17 4.43 14.63
CA GLN A 1 0.73 5.12 13.39
C GLN A 1 0.49 4.09 12.29
N THR A 2 -0.63 4.14 11.57
CA THR A 2 -0.91 3.20 10.47
C THR A 2 -0.24 3.65 9.18
N GLU A 3 0.62 2.81 8.61
CA GLU A 3 1.39 3.10 7.41
C GLU A 3 1.27 2.01 6.35
N ILE A 4 1.44 2.41 5.08
CA ILE A 4 1.67 1.49 3.97
C ILE A 4 3.17 1.16 3.93
N VAL A 5 3.53 -0.10 4.08
CA VAL A 5 4.94 -0.55 4.15
C VAL A 5 5.40 -1.33 2.93
N ALA A 6 4.48 -1.76 2.06
CA ALA A 6 4.80 -2.32 0.75
C ALA A 6 3.63 -2.12 -0.22
N ILE A 7 3.95 -2.00 -1.51
CA ILE A 7 2.97 -1.95 -2.60
C ILE A 7 3.44 -2.88 -3.71
N ASP A 8 2.54 -3.70 -4.21
CA ASP A 8 2.74 -4.46 -5.44
C ASP A 8 1.72 -4.05 -6.51
N VAL A 9 2.15 -4.14 -7.77
CA VAL A 9 1.33 -3.88 -8.96
C VAL A 9 1.38 -5.08 -9.90
N ALA A 10 0.24 -5.40 -10.52
CA ALA A 10 0.14 -6.41 -11.55
C ALA A 10 -0.82 -5.95 -12.66
N GLN A 11 -0.70 -6.54 -13.84
CA GLN A 11 -1.78 -6.46 -14.84
C GLN A 11 -3.03 -7.15 -14.30
N VAL A 12 -4.22 -6.59 -14.56
CA VAL A 12 -5.49 -7.21 -14.19
C VAL A 12 -5.59 -8.63 -14.77
N GLY A 13 -5.94 -9.60 -13.92
CA GLY A 13 -6.03 -11.02 -14.29
C GLY A 13 -4.70 -11.78 -14.24
N SER A 14 -3.57 -11.10 -14.00
CA SER A 14 -2.27 -11.73 -13.82
C SER A 14 -2.02 -12.10 -12.35
N SER A 15 -1.30 -13.21 -12.13
CA SER A 15 -0.73 -13.59 -10.84
C SER A 15 0.73 -13.14 -10.68
N TYR A 16 1.31 -12.51 -11.70
CA TYR A 16 2.68 -11.99 -11.68
C TYR A 16 2.73 -10.57 -11.12
N TRP A 17 3.04 -10.48 -9.83
CA TRP A 17 3.16 -9.22 -9.10
C TRP A 17 4.57 -8.64 -9.21
N THR A 18 4.63 -7.33 -9.41
CA THR A 18 5.86 -6.54 -9.39
C THR A 18 5.85 -5.65 -8.15
N TYR A 19 6.94 -5.70 -7.38
CA TYR A 19 7.08 -4.82 -6.22
C TYR A 19 7.32 -3.38 -6.65
N MET A 20 6.85 -2.44 -5.83
CA MET A 20 7.18 -1.02 -5.92
C MET A 20 8.13 -0.64 -4.79
N SER A 21 9.03 0.29 -5.05
CA SER A 21 9.95 0.85 -4.07
C SER A 21 9.44 2.20 -3.58
N ARG A 22 9.49 2.42 -2.26
CA ARG A 22 9.23 3.74 -1.69
C ARG A 22 10.37 4.66 -2.09
N ASN A 23 10.02 5.76 -2.74
CA ASN A 23 10.98 6.77 -3.18
C ASN A 23 11.20 7.81 -2.07
N HIS A 24 10.15 8.55 -1.71
CA HIS A 24 10.15 9.50 -0.60
C HIS A 24 8.71 9.78 -0.15
N GLY A 25 8.51 10.12 1.13
CA GLY A 25 7.17 10.38 1.66
C GLY A 25 6.19 9.24 1.31
N ALA A 26 5.04 9.59 0.73
CA ALA A 26 4.04 8.63 0.24
C ALA A 26 4.18 8.27 -1.25
N VAL A 27 5.33 8.56 -1.88
CA VAL A 27 5.59 8.28 -3.31
C VAL A 27 6.27 6.93 -3.48
N TRP A 28 5.71 6.10 -4.35
CA TRP A 28 6.20 4.77 -4.70
C TRP A 28 6.42 4.69 -6.21
N ASN A 29 7.46 3.98 -6.65
CA ASN A 29 7.74 3.79 -8.06
C ASN A 29 8.21 2.36 -8.39
N THR A 30 8.14 2.01 -9.67
CA THR A 30 8.76 0.79 -10.20
C THR A 30 9.20 1.06 -11.64
N SER A 31 10.32 0.49 -12.06
CA SER A 31 10.79 0.55 -13.45
C SER A 31 10.26 -0.59 -14.32
N ARG A 32 9.51 -1.53 -13.72
CA ARG A 32 9.00 -2.75 -14.37
C ARG A 32 7.47 -2.70 -14.44
N VAL A 33 6.93 -1.67 -15.08
CA VAL A 33 5.48 -1.46 -15.16
C VAL A 33 4.84 -2.55 -16.02
N PRO A 34 3.82 -3.28 -15.53
CA PRO A 34 3.06 -4.23 -16.33
C PRO A 34 2.27 -3.54 -17.46
N ASN A 35 1.93 -4.28 -18.52
CA ASN A 35 1.12 -3.74 -19.62
C ASN A 35 -0.38 -3.80 -19.28
N GLY A 36 -1.17 -2.89 -19.87
CA GLY A 36 -2.63 -2.90 -19.75
C GLY A 36 -3.15 -2.28 -18.45
N ALA A 37 -4.41 -2.59 -18.11
CA ALA A 37 -5.01 -2.14 -16.86
C ALA A 37 -4.30 -2.77 -15.66
N LEU A 38 -4.11 -2.00 -14.60
CA LEU A 38 -3.32 -2.39 -13.42
C LEU A 38 -4.20 -2.59 -12.19
N GLN A 39 -3.85 -3.60 -11.39
CA GLN A 39 -4.38 -3.87 -10.06
C GLN A 39 -3.27 -3.68 -9.02
N PHE A 40 -3.67 -3.27 -7.81
CA PHE A 40 -2.75 -2.94 -6.73
C PHE A 40 -3.10 -3.69 -5.45
N ARG A 41 -2.06 -4.04 -4.70
CA ARG A 41 -2.18 -4.50 -3.31
C ARG A 41 -1.14 -3.83 -2.43
N PHE A 42 -1.50 -3.65 -1.17
CA PHE A 42 -0.74 -2.89 -0.18
C PHE A 42 -0.54 -3.76 1.06
N VAL A 43 0.61 -3.63 1.71
CA VAL A 43 0.77 -4.07 3.09
C VAL A 43 0.62 -2.84 3.99
N VAL A 44 -0.29 -2.93 4.95
CA VAL A 44 -0.48 -1.90 5.97
C VAL A 44 -0.09 -2.42 7.35
N THR A 45 0.52 -1.59 8.18
CA THR A 45 0.71 -1.92 9.59
C THR A 45 -0.65 -2.00 10.30
N SER A 46 -0.98 -3.11 10.92
CA SER A 46 -2.25 -3.33 11.62
C SER A 46 -2.01 -4.20 12.86
N GLY A 47 -2.34 -3.68 14.05
CA GLY A 47 -1.90 -4.30 15.30
C GLY A 47 -0.37 -4.37 15.35
N TYR A 48 0.17 -5.54 15.67
CA TYR A 48 1.62 -5.80 15.69
C TYR A 48 2.19 -6.29 14.36
N ASP A 49 1.34 -6.54 13.36
CA ASP A 49 1.70 -7.21 12.11
C ASP A 49 1.39 -6.37 10.85
N GLY A 50 1.78 -6.89 9.68
CA GLY A 50 1.38 -6.35 8.38
C GLY A 50 0.14 -7.07 7.83
N LYS A 51 -0.81 -6.31 7.28
CA LYS A 51 -2.02 -6.83 6.64
C LYS A 51 -2.05 -6.49 5.16
N TRP A 52 -2.34 -7.48 4.33
CA TRP A 52 -2.56 -7.26 2.90
C TRP A 52 -3.95 -6.68 2.64
N ILE A 53 -4.00 -5.64 1.81
CA ILE A 53 -5.23 -4.99 1.34
C ILE A 53 -5.16 -4.89 -0.18
N TRP A 54 -6.25 -5.23 -0.86
CA TRP A 54 -6.35 -5.14 -2.32
C TRP A 54 -7.22 -3.97 -2.71
N ALA A 55 -6.78 -3.20 -3.72
CA ALA A 55 -7.62 -2.17 -4.32
C ALA A 55 -8.88 -2.83 -4.93
N LYS A 56 -10.03 -2.18 -4.76
CA LYS A 56 -11.28 -2.61 -5.38
C LYS A 56 -11.40 -2.10 -6.82
N SER A 57 -10.81 -0.93 -7.06
CA SER A 57 -10.75 -0.32 -8.39
C SER A 57 -9.42 -0.64 -9.07
N VAL A 58 -9.46 -0.70 -10.39
CA VAL A 58 -8.27 -0.88 -11.24
C VAL A 58 -7.85 0.46 -11.83
N LEU A 59 -6.55 0.62 -12.09
CA LEU A 59 -6.07 1.72 -12.91
C LEU A 59 -6.26 1.34 -14.39
N PRO A 60 -6.97 2.14 -15.20
CA PRO A 60 -7.24 1.79 -16.59
C PRO A 60 -5.94 1.84 -17.42
N ALA A 61 -5.91 1.14 -18.55
CA ALA A 61 -4.70 1.01 -19.38
C ALA A 61 -4.23 2.35 -19.99
N ASP A 62 -5.17 3.27 -20.20
CA ASP A 62 -5.00 4.61 -20.77
C ASP A 62 -4.96 5.71 -19.70
N TRP A 63 -4.49 5.36 -18.50
CA TRP A 63 -4.33 6.30 -17.39
C TRP A 63 -3.45 7.49 -17.78
N GLN A 64 -3.73 8.63 -17.17
CA GLN A 64 -3.09 9.90 -17.51
C GLN A 64 -2.29 10.47 -16.34
N ASN A 65 -1.15 11.07 -16.66
CA ASN A 65 -0.30 11.75 -15.67
C ASN A 65 -1.08 12.87 -14.97
N GLY A 66 -0.95 12.96 -13.65
CA GLY A 66 -1.58 14.00 -12.84
C GLY A 66 -3.07 13.78 -12.53
N VAL A 67 -3.66 12.69 -13.01
CA VAL A 67 -5.05 12.32 -12.66
C VAL A 67 -5.08 11.47 -11.40
N VAL A 68 -6.11 11.68 -10.57
CA VAL A 68 -6.36 10.90 -9.36
C VAL A 68 -7.31 9.76 -9.67
N TYR A 69 -6.92 8.54 -9.30
CA TYR A 69 -7.74 7.34 -9.41
C TYR A 69 -7.99 6.78 -8.00
N ASP A 70 -9.26 6.69 -7.62
CA ASP A 70 -9.66 6.18 -6.31
C ASP A 70 -9.62 4.64 -6.30
N SER A 71 -8.86 4.07 -5.37
CA SER A 71 -8.69 2.62 -5.19
C SER A 71 -9.92 1.91 -4.60
N GLY A 72 -10.92 2.66 -4.13
CA GLY A 72 -12.16 2.17 -3.53
C GLY A 72 -11.97 1.54 -2.15
N ILE A 73 -10.82 1.77 -1.51
CA ILE A 73 -10.49 1.25 -0.19
C ILE A 73 -10.31 2.38 0.81
N GLN A 74 -10.83 2.15 2.02
CA GLN A 74 -10.56 2.98 3.19
C GLN A 74 -9.97 2.07 4.25
N ILE A 75 -8.82 2.48 4.80
CA ILE A 75 -8.08 1.72 5.81
C ILE A 75 -8.41 2.33 7.16
N THR A 76 -8.99 1.52 8.05
CA THR A 76 -9.31 1.90 9.43
C THR A 76 -8.47 1.11 10.44
N ASP A 77 -7.49 0.34 9.96
CA ASP A 77 -6.56 -0.42 10.78
C ASP A 77 -5.75 0.54 11.66
N ILE A 78 -5.45 0.11 12.89
CA ILE A 78 -4.65 0.86 13.87
C ILE A 78 -3.41 0.04 14.16
N ALA A 79 -2.23 0.59 13.84
CA ALA A 79 -0.97 -0.01 14.25
C ALA A 79 -0.78 0.10 15.76
N GLN A 80 -0.40 -1.01 16.40
CA GLN A 80 -0.01 -1.07 17.80
C GLN A 80 1.51 -1.13 17.88
N GLU A 81 2.08 -0.34 18.79
CA GLU A 81 3.50 -0.42 19.09
C GLU A 81 3.71 -1.50 20.16
N GLY A 82 4.64 -2.41 19.90
CA GLY A 82 5.12 -3.41 20.86
C GLY A 82 6.01 -2.80 21.93
N CYS A 83 5.55 -1.76 22.61
CA CYS A 83 6.24 -1.21 23.77
C CYS A 83 5.66 -1.86 25.03
N SER A 84 6.32 -2.89 25.54
CA SER A 84 6.11 -3.32 26.92
C SER A 84 6.74 -2.27 27.84
N GLN A 85 5.90 -1.55 28.60
CA GLN A 85 6.29 -0.55 29.61
C GLN A 85 7.19 0.58 29.09
N CYS A 86 6.61 1.52 28.36
CA CYS A 86 7.13 2.89 28.34
C CYS A 86 6.10 3.75 29.09
N ASP A 87 6.56 4.43 30.14
CA ASP A 87 5.82 5.34 31.04
C ASP A 87 5.17 4.76 32.32
N ASP A 88 5.94 4.02 33.12
CA ASP A 88 5.69 3.95 34.58
C ASP A 88 6.65 4.87 35.36
N GLY A 89 7.26 5.86 34.69
CA GLY A 89 8.06 6.90 35.35
C GLY A 89 7.14 7.91 36.04
N SER A 90 6.87 7.72 37.33
CA SER A 90 6.23 8.74 38.16
C SER A 90 7.11 10.00 38.20
N TRP A 91 6.68 11.07 37.54
CA TRP A 91 7.20 12.42 37.76
C TRP A 91 6.70 12.99 39.09
#